data_AF-A0A919IY34-F1
#
_entry.id   AF-A0A919IY34-F1
#
_cell.length_a   1.000
_cell.length_b   1.000
_cell.length_c   1.000
_cell.angle_alpha   90.00
_cell.angle_beta   90.00
_cell.angle_gamma   90.00
#
_symmetry.space_group_name_H-M   'P 1'
#
loop_
_entity.id
_entity.type
_entity.pdbx_description
1 polymer ?
#
loop_
_entity_poly.entity_id
_entity_poly.type
_entity_poly.pdbx_seq_one_letter_code
_entity_poly.pdbx_strand_id
1 'polypeptide(L)'
;MERSFLPSRDGFAFANRWPRQPAVSLSTPFGPVGVGNAAGGLCGGMVFAALDYWHAEIATPADQPGADHPLYRFFVHRLVDSWHFPAGLVQYYRWMNLPDADVGFSVRGRRVLVARGLRRRTVEVQWARIAKDLDRSVPVPLGVVTAASRDPRDLALNHQVLAVGYTREADRVMVRVYDPNRGRRDDTFIAFDTGTPGHARTFDHNLGLGDRPVRGFFRAGYRPRRIPT
;
A
#
# COMPACT_ATOMS: atom_id res chain seq x y z
N MET A 1 27.35 4.48 -6.29
CA MET A 1 26.37 3.40 -6.52
C MET A 1 25.11 3.76 -5.75
N GLU A 2 23.99 3.91 -6.44
CA GLU A 2 22.69 4.17 -5.80
C GLU A 2 22.29 2.92 -4.99
N ARG A 3 22.16 3.05 -3.67
CA ARG A 3 21.73 1.95 -2.79
C ARG A 3 20.28 1.64 -3.08
N SER A 4 19.93 0.41 -3.48
CA SER A 4 18.52 -0.02 -3.60
C SER A 4 17.99 -0.51 -2.24
N PHE A 5 16.70 -0.34 -1.96
CA PHE A 5 16.05 -0.91 -0.76
C PHE A 5 15.91 -2.43 -0.89
N LEU A 6 16.31 -3.17 0.14
CA LEU A 6 16.15 -4.63 0.23
C LEU A 6 15.39 -4.99 1.52
N PRO A 7 14.22 -5.63 1.46
CA PRO A 7 13.45 -5.99 2.66
C PRO A 7 14.26 -6.72 3.74
N SER A 8 15.12 -7.67 3.35
CA SER A 8 16.00 -8.44 4.25
C SER A 8 17.07 -7.62 4.95
N ARG A 9 17.34 -6.39 4.48
CA ARG A 9 18.33 -5.47 5.06
C ARG A 9 17.67 -4.26 5.71
N ASP A 10 16.77 -3.61 5.00
CA ASP A 10 16.24 -2.27 5.31
C ASP A 10 14.83 -2.31 5.92
N GLY A 11 14.16 -3.47 5.94
CA GLY A 11 12.88 -3.66 6.63
C GLY A 11 13.04 -3.96 8.12
N PHE A 12 12.01 -3.64 8.93
CA PHE A 12 11.96 -3.97 10.36
C PHE A 12 11.97 -5.48 10.59
N ALA A 13 12.74 -5.95 11.59
CA ALA A 13 12.89 -7.39 11.87
C ALA A 13 11.69 -8.05 12.54
N PHE A 14 10.67 -7.28 12.87
CA PHE A 14 9.40 -7.75 13.42
C PHE A 14 8.27 -7.50 12.42
N ALA A 15 7.27 -8.38 12.44
CA ALA A 15 6.08 -8.22 11.63
C ALA A 15 5.12 -7.18 12.25
N ASN A 16 4.28 -6.59 11.41
CA ASN A 16 3.18 -5.72 11.80
C ASN A 16 2.07 -6.50 12.55
N ARG A 17 2.35 -6.91 13.79
CA ARG A 17 1.46 -7.67 14.67
C ARG A 17 1.50 -7.04 16.05
N TRP A 18 0.50 -6.23 16.37
CA TRP A 18 0.47 -5.47 17.62
C TRP A 18 -0.47 -6.14 18.62
N PRO A 19 -0.17 -6.12 19.94
CA PRO A 19 -1.14 -6.50 20.95
C PRO A 19 -2.33 -5.54 20.90
N ARG A 20 -3.50 -5.96 21.40
CA ARG A 20 -4.68 -5.09 21.51
C ARG A 20 -4.33 -3.89 22.37
N GLN A 21 -4.21 -2.72 21.75
CA GLN A 21 -3.94 -1.44 22.37
C GLN A 21 -5.09 -0.48 22.04
N PRO A 22 -5.32 0.58 22.85
CA PRO A 22 -6.35 1.56 22.55
C PRO A 22 -6.13 2.13 21.14
N ALA A 23 -7.20 2.10 20.35
CA ALA A 23 -7.20 2.64 19.00
C ALA A 23 -6.95 4.15 19.07
N VAL A 24 -5.98 4.64 18.31
CA VAL A 24 -5.90 6.06 17.98
C VAL A 24 -7.09 6.38 17.09
N SER A 25 -8.09 7.06 17.63
CA SER A 25 -9.24 7.49 16.82
C SER A 25 -8.81 8.67 15.96
N LEU A 26 -8.78 8.48 14.64
CA LEU A 26 -8.59 9.57 13.70
C LEU A 26 -9.97 10.13 13.34
N SER A 27 -10.20 11.41 13.62
CA SER A 27 -11.39 12.11 13.12
C SER A 27 -11.26 12.32 11.61
N THR A 28 -12.15 11.72 10.84
CA THR A 28 -12.19 11.91 9.37
C THR A 28 -13.46 12.65 8.95
N PRO A 29 -13.52 13.21 7.72
CA PRO A 29 -14.76 13.79 7.17
C PRO A 29 -15.95 12.81 7.11
N PHE A 30 -15.70 11.51 7.26
CA PHE A 30 -16.70 10.45 7.21
C PHE A 30 -17.02 9.86 8.60
N GLY A 31 -16.58 10.52 9.68
CA GLY A 31 -16.68 10.06 11.06
C GLY A 31 -15.36 9.57 11.64
N PRO A 32 -15.34 9.17 12.92
CA PRO A 32 -14.15 8.63 13.56
C PRO A 32 -13.79 7.27 12.96
N VAL A 33 -12.52 7.11 12.58
CA VAL A 33 -11.95 5.83 12.15
C VAL A 33 -10.95 5.39 13.21
N GLY A 34 -11.16 4.20 13.77
CA GLY A 34 -10.20 3.60 14.71
C GLY A 34 -8.92 3.20 13.99
N VAL A 35 -7.86 3.98 14.14
CA VAL A 35 -6.52 3.72 13.61
C VAL A 35 -5.68 3.09 14.73
N GLY A 36 -5.03 1.95 14.49
CA GLY A 36 -4.28 1.29 15.56
C GLY A 36 -5.14 0.54 16.59
N ASN A 37 -6.43 0.29 16.33
CA ASN A 37 -7.05 -0.91 16.91
C ASN A 37 -6.31 -2.10 16.28
N ALA A 38 -5.65 -2.91 17.10
CA ALA A 38 -4.68 -3.93 16.69
C ALA A 38 -5.20 -5.00 15.70
N ALA A 39 -6.47 -4.97 15.32
CA ALA A 39 -7.01 -5.75 14.21
C ALA A 39 -6.61 -5.21 12.81
N GLY A 40 -6.34 -3.90 12.65
CA GLY A 40 -6.00 -3.27 11.37
C GLY A 40 -4.50 -3.06 11.10
N GLY A 41 -3.67 -3.08 12.16
CA GLY A 41 -2.21 -2.94 12.08
C GLY A 41 -1.69 -1.52 11.73
N LEU A 42 -0.37 -1.34 11.82
CA LEU A 42 0.36 -0.10 11.52
C LEU A 42 1.13 -0.17 10.19
N CYS A 43 0.65 -0.94 9.21
CA CYS A 43 1.38 -1.22 7.97
C CYS A 43 1.84 0.05 7.24
N GLY A 44 0.96 1.05 7.09
CA GLY A 44 1.31 2.33 6.48
C GLY A 44 2.39 3.09 7.24
N GLY A 45 2.30 3.10 8.57
CA GLY A 45 3.30 3.71 9.43
C GLY A 45 4.65 3.03 9.35
N MET A 46 4.67 1.69 9.33
CA MET A 46 5.89 0.90 9.18
C MET A 46 6.52 1.04 7.79
N VAL A 47 5.72 1.12 6.72
CA VAL A 47 6.22 1.39 5.35
C VAL A 47 6.92 2.74 5.29
N PHE A 48 6.27 3.78 5.82
CA PHE A 48 6.81 5.14 5.78
C PHE A 48 8.03 5.28 6.66
N ALA A 49 8.00 4.70 7.87
CA ALA A 49 9.15 4.67 8.75
C ALA A 49 10.32 3.89 8.14
N ALA A 50 10.12 2.71 7.55
CA ALA A 50 11.20 1.96 6.91
C ALA A 50 11.88 2.78 5.81
N LEU A 51 11.09 3.55 5.04
CA LEU A 51 11.62 4.46 4.04
C LEU A 51 12.38 5.65 4.67
N ASP A 52 11.92 6.18 5.81
CA ASP A 52 12.64 7.22 6.57
C ASP A 52 14.00 6.71 7.07
N TYR A 53 14.05 5.49 7.63
CA TYR A 53 15.30 4.84 8.08
C TYR A 53 16.26 4.59 6.91
N TRP A 54 15.74 4.11 5.79
CA TRP A 54 16.53 3.89 4.58
C TRP A 54 17.13 5.20 4.03
N HIS A 55 16.34 6.27 3.96
CA HIS A 55 16.83 7.60 3.57
C HIS A 55 17.85 8.19 4.55
N ALA A 56 17.72 7.90 5.84
CA ALA A 56 18.69 8.30 6.85
C ALA A 56 19.94 7.42 6.87
N GLU A 57 19.98 6.37 6.05
CA GLU A 57 21.03 5.33 6.03
C GLU A 57 21.25 4.63 7.38
N ILE A 58 20.22 4.60 8.23
CA ILE A 58 20.28 4.00 9.56
C ILE A 58 19.55 2.65 9.55
N ALA A 59 20.15 1.66 10.22
CA ALA A 59 19.54 0.34 10.35
C ALA A 59 18.21 0.44 11.12
N THR A 60 17.18 -0.24 10.61
CA THR A 60 15.91 -0.35 11.33
C THR A 60 16.09 -1.15 12.63
N PRO A 61 15.47 -0.73 13.73
CA PRO A 61 15.39 -1.50 14.97
C PRO A 61 14.95 -2.95 14.76
N ALA A 62 15.62 -3.86 15.47
CA ALA A 62 15.33 -5.29 15.41
C ALA A 62 14.15 -5.69 16.31
N ASP A 63 14.01 -5.05 17.46
CA ASP A 63 13.00 -5.38 18.45
C ASP A 63 11.70 -4.60 18.22
N GLN A 64 10.58 -5.28 18.41
CA GLN A 64 9.27 -4.65 18.32
C GLN A 64 9.05 -3.71 19.51
N PRO A 65 8.75 -2.42 19.28
CA PRO A 65 8.57 -1.46 20.35
C PRO A 65 7.29 -1.73 21.16
N GLY A 66 7.34 -1.49 22.48
CA GLY A 66 6.15 -1.41 23.32
C GLY A 66 5.31 -0.16 23.05
N ALA A 67 4.07 -0.11 23.56
CA ALA A 67 3.12 0.99 23.37
C ALA A 67 3.70 2.38 23.67
N ASP A 68 4.44 2.47 24.78
CA ASP A 68 4.97 3.73 25.30
C ASP A 68 6.28 4.15 24.62
N HIS A 69 6.87 3.25 23.81
CA HIS A 69 8.16 3.47 23.18
C HIS A 69 8.07 4.56 22.07
N PRO A 70 9.06 5.47 21.95
CA PRO A 70 9.04 6.53 20.93
C PRO A 70 8.84 6.02 19.50
N LEU A 71 9.45 4.88 19.15
CA LEU A 71 9.27 4.23 17.85
C LEU A 71 7.81 3.83 17.56
N TYR A 72 7.06 3.35 18.56
CA TYR A 72 5.65 3.01 18.37
C TYR A 72 4.83 4.26 18.04
N ARG A 73 5.03 5.34 18.82
CA ARG A 73 4.42 6.65 18.55
C ARG A 73 4.81 7.19 17.17
N PHE A 74 6.05 6.97 16.75
CA PHE A 74 6.50 7.31 15.41
C PHE A 74 5.73 6.54 14.33
N PHE A 75 5.53 5.22 14.46
CA PHE A 75 4.70 4.46 13.52
C PHE A 75 3.27 4.97 13.45
N VAL A 76 2.67 5.33 14.59
CA VAL A 76 1.33 5.93 14.62
C VAL A 76 1.30 7.26 13.85
N HIS A 77 2.25 8.15 14.09
CA HIS A 77 2.33 9.42 13.35
C HIS A 77 2.55 9.20 11.85
N ARG A 78 3.42 8.25 11.48
CA ARG A 78 3.68 7.91 10.08
C ARG A 78 2.49 7.23 9.41
N LEU A 79 1.68 6.50 10.17
CA LEU A 79 0.42 5.96 9.68
C LEU A 79 -0.55 7.09 9.34
N VAL A 80 -0.68 8.11 10.19
CA VAL A 80 -1.51 9.29 9.88
C VAL A 80 -0.97 10.02 8.65
N ASP A 81 0.34 10.25 8.57
CA ASP A 81 0.99 10.86 7.40
C ASP A 81 0.71 10.05 6.12
N SER A 82 0.73 8.71 6.20
CA SER A 82 0.61 7.85 5.02
C SER A 82 -0.77 7.90 4.38
N TRP A 83 -1.79 8.27 5.15
CA TRP A 83 -3.16 8.45 4.66
C TRP A 83 -3.35 9.76 3.89
N HIS A 84 -2.33 10.63 3.83
CA HIS A 84 -2.36 11.90 3.08
C HIS A 84 -3.64 12.70 3.33
N PHE A 85 -3.96 12.93 4.61
CA PHE A 85 -5.22 13.54 5.00
C PHE A 85 -5.41 14.95 4.37
N PRO A 86 -6.60 15.27 3.80
CA PRO A 86 -7.76 14.39 3.58
C PRO A 86 -7.71 13.64 2.23
N ALA A 87 -6.82 14.01 1.31
CA ALA A 87 -6.82 13.54 -0.08
C ALA A 87 -6.61 12.03 -0.25
N GLY A 88 -5.69 11.41 0.50
CA GLY A 88 -5.42 9.96 0.39
C GLY A 88 -6.55 9.11 0.95
N LEU A 89 -7.21 9.56 2.01
CA LEU A 89 -8.45 8.97 2.53
C LEU A 89 -9.56 8.93 1.48
N VAL A 90 -9.79 10.08 0.82
CA VAL A 90 -10.75 10.19 -0.28
C VAL A 90 -10.36 9.26 -1.42
N GLN A 91 -9.07 9.07 -1.70
CA GLN A 91 -8.60 8.13 -2.70
C GLN A 91 -8.94 6.68 -2.35
N TYR A 92 -8.60 6.19 -1.15
CA TYR A 92 -8.99 4.84 -0.73
C TYR A 92 -10.51 4.64 -0.78
N TYR A 93 -11.28 5.57 -0.20
CA TYR A 93 -12.73 5.48 -0.18
C TYR A 93 -13.30 5.43 -1.60
N ARG A 94 -12.86 6.33 -2.48
CA ARG A 94 -13.25 6.33 -3.89
C ARG A 94 -12.90 5.00 -4.56
N TRP A 95 -11.71 4.46 -4.31
CA TRP A 95 -11.24 3.23 -4.94
C TRP A 95 -12.00 2.00 -4.45
N MET A 96 -12.31 1.90 -3.15
CA MET A 96 -13.17 0.83 -2.60
C MET A 96 -14.53 0.76 -3.31
N ASN A 97 -15.04 1.91 -3.75
CA ASN A 97 -16.34 2.08 -4.40
C ASN A 97 -16.33 1.90 -5.92
N LEU A 98 -15.15 1.72 -6.54
CA LEU A 98 -15.05 1.49 -7.98
C LEU A 98 -15.28 0.00 -8.31
N PRO A 99 -15.86 -0.32 -9.47
CA PRO A 99 -15.89 -1.68 -9.99
C PRO A 99 -14.47 -2.17 -10.33
N ASP A 100 -14.24 -3.48 -10.28
CA ASP A 100 -12.93 -4.07 -10.63
C ASP A 100 -12.62 -3.90 -12.13
N ALA A 101 -13.64 -4.15 -12.96
CA ALA A 101 -13.60 -3.99 -14.41
C ALA A 101 -14.15 -2.65 -14.89
N ASP A 102 -13.88 -2.34 -16.16
CA ASP A 102 -14.53 -1.25 -16.87
C ASP A 102 -16.04 -1.50 -17.03
N VAL A 103 -16.85 -0.53 -16.60
CA VAL A 103 -18.31 -0.55 -16.80
C VAL A 103 -18.65 0.19 -18.08
N GLY A 104 -19.48 -0.44 -18.91
CA GLY A 104 -19.91 0.10 -20.18
C GLY A 104 -21.07 -0.71 -20.74
N PHE A 105 -21.61 -0.26 -21.87
CA PHE A 105 -22.67 -0.96 -22.60
C PHE A 105 -22.30 -1.05 -24.08
N SER A 106 -22.88 -2.02 -24.79
CA SER A 106 -22.63 -2.21 -26.22
C SER A 106 -23.79 -1.65 -27.04
N VAL A 107 -23.49 -0.78 -28.00
CA VAL A 107 -24.47 -0.26 -28.97
C VAL A 107 -23.98 -0.58 -30.37
N ARG A 108 -24.77 -1.32 -31.15
CA ARG A 108 -24.43 -1.71 -32.54
C ARG A 108 -23.02 -2.32 -32.65
N GLY A 109 -22.65 -3.19 -31.72
CA GLY A 109 -21.33 -3.85 -31.69
C GLY A 109 -20.18 -2.99 -31.18
N ARG A 110 -20.39 -1.69 -30.87
CA ARG A 110 -19.37 -0.82 -30.27
C ARG A 110 -19.55 -0.75 -28.75
N ARG A 111 -18.49 -1.04 -27.99
CA ARG A 111 -18.47 -0.89 -26.52
C ARG A 111 -18.30 0.60 -26.17
N VAL A 112 -19.29 1.15 -25.49
CA VAL A 112 -19.27 2.50 -24.91
C VAL A 112 -18.86 2.40 -23.45
N LEU A 113 -17.74 3.02 -23.10
CA LEU A 113 -17.22 3.02 -21.73
C LEU A 113 -17.89 4.10 -20.89
N VAL A 114 -18.51 3.70 -19.78
CA VAL A 114 -19.16 4.62 -18.82
C VAL A 114 -18.21 4.95 -17.67
N ALA A 115 -17.48 3.96 -17.15
CA ALA A 115 -16.54 4.16 -16.07
C ALA A 115 -15.34 3.21 -16.16
N ARG A 116 -14.15 3.75 -15.87
CA ARG A 116 -12.91 2.96 -15.76
C ARG A 116 -12.83 2.26 -14.41
N GLY A 117 -12.62 0.94 -14.44
CA GLY A 117 -12.47 0.11 -13.24
C GLY A 117 -11.12 0.29 -12.52
N LEU A 118 -10.99 -0.36 -11.37
CA LEU A 118 -9.76 -0.35 -10.56
C LEU A 118 -8.56 -0.91 -11.31
N ARG A 119 -8.73 -2.00 -12.06
CA ARG A 119 -7.63 -2.62 -12.80
C ARG A 119 -7.03 -1.63 -13.80
N ARG A 120 -7.86 -1.03 -14.66
CA ARG A 120 -7.39 -0.05 -15.64
C ARG A 120 -6.68 1.14 -14.98
N ARG A 121 -7.25 1.68 -13.89
CA ARG A 121 -6.63 2.78 -13.14
C ARG A 121 -5.25 2.39 -12.59
N THR A 122 -5.11 1.16 -12.10
CA THR A 122 -3.82 0.65 -11.62
C THR A 122 -2.83 0.47 -12.77
N VAL A 123 -3.21 -0.30 -13.79
CA VAL A 123 -2.33 -0.76 -14.88
C VAL A 123 -1.95 0.37 -15.85
N GLU A 124 -2.90 1.22 -16.25
CA GLU A 124 -2.63 2.25 -17.28
C GLU A 124 -2.18 3.59 -16.66
N VAL A 125 -2.55 3.89 -15.41
CA VAL A 125 -2.31 5.22 -14.80
C VAL A 125 -1.28 5.16 -13.70
N GLN A 126 -1.46 4.30 -12.70
CA GLN A 126 -0.56 4.26 -11.53
C GLN A 126 0.77 3.59 -11.87
N TRP A 127 0.73 2.48 -12.62
CA TRP A 127 1.91 1.69 -12.91
C TRP A 127 3.02 2.49 -13.59
N ALA A 128 2.71 3.29 -14.61
CA ALA A 128 3.71 4.11 -15.30
C ALA A 128 4.46 5.08 -14.35
N ARG A 129 3.76 5.60 -13.33
CA ARG A 129 4.38 6.49 -12.33
C ARG A 129 5.25 5.71 -11.33
N ILE A 130 4.78 4.52 -10.94
CA ILE A 130 5.51 3.63 -10.03
C ILE A 130 6.78 3.13 -10.71
N ALA A 131 6.68 2.59 -11.93
CA ALA A 131 7.81 2.10 -12.71
C ALA A 131 8.87 3.20 -12.90
N LYS A 132 8.45 4.43 -13.25
CA LYS A 132 9.37 5.56 -13.42
C LYS A 132 10.22 5.86 -12.17
N ASP A 133 9.65 5.73 -10.98
CA ASP A 133 10.38 5.94 -9.71
C ASP A 133 11.29 4.72 -9.42
N LEU A 134 10.79 3.49 -9.63
CA LEU A 134 11.56 2.26 -9.43
C LEU A 134 12.76 2.14 -10.39
N ASP A 135 12.64 2.63 -11.63
CA ASP A 135 13.72 2.68 -12.63
C ASP A 135 14.88 3.58 -12.17
N ARG A 136 14.62 4.48 -11.20
CA ARG A 136 15.60 5.36 -10.55
C ARG A 136 16.02 4.84 -9.18
N SER A 137 15.77 3.57 -8.91
CA SER A 137 16.01 2.95 -7.60
C SER A 137 15.32 3.65 -6.42
N VAL A 138 14.24 4.41 -6.66
CA VAL A 138 13.46 5.07 -5.62
C VAL A 138 12.32 4.15 -5.16
N PRO A 139 12.33 3.63 -3.92
CA PRO A 139 11.23 2.82 -3.40
C PRO A 139 9.94 3.64 -3.32
N VAL A 140 8.81 3.00 -3.60
CA VAL A 140 7.52 3.69 -3.75
C VAL A 140 6.49 3.13 -2.78
N PRO A 141 6.00 3.91 -1.79
CA PRO A 141 4.89 3.48 -0.95
C PRO A 141 3.63 3.29 -1.80
N LEU A 142 2.98 2.14 -1.63
CA LEU A 142 1.77 1.77 -2.34
C LEU A 142 0.59 1.72 -1.39
N GLY A 143 -0.51 2.35 -1.78
CA GLY A 143 -1.81 2.04 -1.22
C GLY A 143 -2.44 0.86 -1.94
N VAL A 144 -2.74 -0.21 -1.21
CA VAL A 144 -3.30 -1.46 -1.72
C VAL A 144 -4.77 -1.52 -1.36
N VAL A 145 -5.63 -1.64 -2.37
CA VAL A 145 -7.08 -1.67 -2.21
C VAL A 145 -7.55 -3.12 -2.19
N THR A 146 -8.16 -3.48 -1.07
CA THR A 146 -8.59 -4.86 -0.77
C THR A 146 -10.11 -4.91 -0.62
N ALA A 147 -10.69 -3.92 0.05
CA ALA A 147 -12.11 -3.89 0.36
C ALA A 147 -12.97 -3.40 -0.82
N ALA A 148 -14.15 -4.00 -0.99
CA ALA A 148 -15.23 -3.52 -1.84
C ALA A 148 -16.40 -3.10 -0.95
N SER A 149 -16.38 -1.86 -0.47
CA SER A 149 -17.34 -1.38 0.52
C SER A 149 -17.61 0.12 0.39
N ARG A 150 -18.84 0.50 0.73
CA ARG A 150 -19.30 1.89 0.91
C ARG A 150 -19.11 2.40 2.34
N ASP A 151 -18.78 1.50 3.27
CA ASP A 151 -18.61 1.83 4.67
C ASP A 151 -17.21 2.42 4.91
N PRO A 152 -17.09 3.66 5.39
CA PRO A 152 -15.79 4.25 5.71
C PRO A 152 -15.04 3.50 6.82
N ARG A 153 -15.72 2.71 7.68
CA ARG A 153 -15.07 1.90 8.71
C ARG A 153 -14.21 0.79 8.11
N ASP A 154 -14.50 0.37 6.87
CA ASP A 154 -13.75 -0.65 6.14
C ASP A 154 -12.46 -0.11 5.50
N LEU A 155 -12.15 1.18 5.64
CA LEU A 155 -10.88 1.75 5.18
C LEU A 155 -9.67 1.01 5.76
N ALA A 156 -9.78 0.56 7.02
CA ALA A 156 -8.74 -0.21 7.71
C ALA A 156 -8.54 -1.62 7.16
N LEU A 157 -9.43 -2.11 6.29
CA LEU A 157 -9.25 -3.39 5.58
C LEU A 157 -8.36 -3.26 4.34
N ASN A 158 -8.03 -2.04 3.93
CA ASN A 158 -6.99 -1.80 2.93
C ASN A 158 -5.60 -1.95 3.54
N HIS A 159 -4.58 -1.94 2.70
CA HIS A 159 -3.21 -2.23 3.14
C HIS A 159 -2.20 -1.28 2.51
N GLN A 160 -0.98 -1.27 3.06
CA GLN A 160 0.13 -0.50 2.51
C GLN A 160 1.40 -1.35 2.49
N VAL A 161 2.11 -1.27 1.37
CA VAL A 161 3.39 -1.94 1.13
C VAL A 161 4.38 -0.96 0.48
N LEU A 162 5.66 -1.28 0.47
CA LEU A 162 6.68 -0.49 -0.22
C LEU A 162 7.12 -1.25 -1.48
N ALA A 163 6.89 -0.71 -2.67
CA ALA A 163 7.50 -1.26 -3.88
C ALA A 163 9.00 -0.94 -3.91
N VAL A 164 9.82 -1.95 -4.16
CA VAL A 164 11.29 -1.84 -4.10
C VAL A 164 11.97 -2.19 -5.43
N GLY A 165 11.22 -2.74 -6.38
CA GLY A 165 11.67 -3.03 -7.73
C GLY A 165 10.65 -3.86 -8.48
N TYR A 166 10.93 -4.19 -9.74
CA TYR A 166 10.04 -5.04 -10.53
C TYR A 166 10.81 -5.81 -11.60
N THR A 167 10.19 -6.88 -12.09
CA THR A 167 10.55 -7.53 -13.35
C THR A 167 9.38 -7.41 -14.32
N ARG A 168 9.70 -7.47 -15.61
CA ARG A 168 8.71 -7.48 -16.69
C ARG A 168 9.08 -8.52 -17.72
N GLU A 169 8.16 -9.43 -17.98
CA GLU A 169 8.26 -10.47 -19.00
C GLU A 169 7.06 -10.32 -19.93
N ALA A 170 7.29 -9.85 -21.16
CA ALA A 170 6.24 -9.48 -22.10
C ALA A 170 5.19 -8.52 -21.46
N ASP A 171 3.96 -9.02 -21.27
CA ASP A 171 2.86 -8.28 -20.66
C ASP A 171 2.70 -8.55 -19.16
N ARG A 172 3.44 -9.50 -18.58
CA ARG A 172 3.44 -9.78 -17.13
C ARG A 172 4.42 -8.86 -16.41
N VAL A 173 3.93 -8.21 -15.35
CA VAL A 173 4.74 -7.43 -14.41
C VAL A 173 4.69 -8.11 -13.06
N MET A 174 5.85 -8.25 -12.42
CA MET A 174 5.97 -8.66 -11.01
C MET A 174 6.69 -7.56 -10.23
N VAL A 175 5.95 -6.89 -9.34
CA VAL A 175 6.48 -5.88 -8.44
C VAL A 175 6.95 -6.56 -7.17
N ARG A 176 8.23 -6.43 -6.84
CA ARG A 176 8.78 -6.84 -5.54
C ARG A 176 8.43 -5.77 -4.51
N VAL A 177 7.99 -6.19 -3.34
CA VAL A 177 7.54 -5.28 -2.28
C VAL A 177 8.10 -5.68 -0.92
N TYR A 178 8.32 -4.71 -0.04
CA TYR A 178 8.36 -4.92 1.40
C TYR A 178 6.93 -4.82 1.96
N ASP A 179 6.44 -5.90 2.55
CA ASP A 179 5.18 -5.94 3.29
C ASP A 179 5.47 -6.13 4.79
N PRO A 180 5.17 -5.14 5.63
CA PRO A 180 5.35 -5.26 7.09
C PRO A 180 4.62 -6.46 7.70
N ASN A 181 3.54 -6.96 7.09
CA ASN A 181 2.83 -8.15 7.59
C ASN A 181 3.60 -9.46 7.32
N ARG A 182 4.57 -9.43 6.39
CA ARG A 182 5.44 -10.56 6.02
C ARG A 182 6.86 -10.44 6.59
N GLY A 183 7.18 -9.33 7.26
CA GLY A 183 8.51 -9.07 7.81
C GLY A 183 9.56 -8.82 6.72
N ARG A 184 10.80 -9.23 6.97
CA ARG A 184 11.98 -8.95 6.12
C ARG A 184 12.13 -9.90 4.92
N ARG A 185 11.02 -10.29 4.29
CA ARG A 185 11.00 -11.26 3.18
C ARG A 185 11.26 -10.57 1.83
N ASP A 186 12.29 -11.02 1.11
CA ASP A 186 12.65 -10.51 -0.22
C ASP A 186 11.81 -11.09 -1.36
N ASP A 187 11.04 -12.15 -1.08
CA ASP A 187 10.20 -12.86 -2.04
C ASP A 187 8.74 -12.37 -2.06
N THR A 188 8.45 -11.24 -1.41
CA THR A 188 7.09 -10.69 -1.38
C THR A 188 6.79 -9.89 -2.66
N PHE A 189 5.63 -10.13 -3.27
CA PHE A 189 5.30 -9.55 -4.57
C PHE A 189 3.81 -9.22 -4.78
N ILE A 190 3.57 -8.38 -5.80
CA ILE A 190 2.28 -8.20 -6.48
C ILE A 190 2.52 -8.33 -7.99
N ALA A 191 1.75 -9.18 -8.67
CA ALA A 191 1.91 -9.47 -10.09
C ALA A 191 0.61 -9.29 -10.89
N PHE A 192 0.73 -8.85 -12.14
CA PHE A 192 -0.39 -8.57 -13.02
C PHE A 192 -0.01 -8.52 -14.50
N ASP A 193 -1.01 -8.75 -15.35
CA ASP A 193 -0.88 -8.66 -16.81
C ASP A 193 -1.32 -7.28 -17.31
N THR A 194 -0.55 -6.70 -18.23
CA THR A 194 -0.82 -5.40 -18.85
C THR A 194 -1.71 -5.49 -20.09
N GLY A 195 -1.91 -6.69 -20.67
CA GLY A 195 -2.58 -6.89 -21.96
C GLY A 195 -4.11 -6.72 -21.98
N THR A 196 -4.79 -6.73 -20.82
CA THR A 196 -6.27 -6.61 -20.73
C THR A 196 -6.74 -5.76 -19.55
N PRO A 197 -6.39 -4.47 -19.49
CA PRO A 197 -6.62 -3.63 -18.30
C PRO A 197 -8.11 -3.37 -17.99
N GLY A 198 -9.02 -3.55 -18.96
CA GLY A 198 -10.45 -3.31 -18.80
C GLY A 198 -11.28 -4.48 -18.25
N HIS A 199 -10.70 -5.67 -18.08
CA HIS A 199 -11.41 -6.86 -17.57
C HIS A 199 -11.13 -7.08 -16.08
N ALA A 200 -12.10 -7.61 -15.34
CA ALA A 200 -11.89 -7.99 -13.95
C ALA A 200 -10.88 -9.15 -13.89
N ARG A 201 -9.73 -8.88 -13.29
CA ARG A 201 -8.74 -9.87 -12.87
C ARG A 201 -8.08 -9.32 -11.62
N THR A 202 -8.09 -10.11 -10.56
CA THR A 202 -7.34 -9.82 -9.34
C THR A 202 -5.85 -9.80 -9.65
N PHE A 203 -5.11 -9.09 -8.81
CA PHE A 203 -3.66 -9.11 -8.84
C PHE A 203 -3.21 -10.36 -8.08
N ASP A 204 -2.23 -11.07 -8.63
CA ASP A 204 -1.62 -12.22 -7.97
C ASP A 204 -0.63 -11.71 -6.92
N HIS A 205 -0.59 -12.30 -5.73
CA HIS A 205 0.24 -11.81 -4.65
C HIS A 205 0.45 -12.83 -3.52
N ASN A 206 1.49 -12.61 -2.74
CA ASN A 206 1.72 -13.30 -1.47
C ASN A 206 1.72 -12.35 -0.25
N LEU A 207 1.11 -11.16 -0.37
CA LEU A 207 0.95 -10.21 0.75
C LEU A 207 0.30 -10.86 1.99
N GLY A 208 0.59 -10.33 3.17
CA GLY A 208 0.03 -10.74 4.46
C GLY A 208 -1.40 -10.24 4.67
N LEU A 209 -2.29 -10.56 3.73
CA LEU A 209 -3.68 -10.10 3.72
C LEU A 209 -4.70 -11.15 4.18
N GLY A 210 -4.26 -12.38 4.48
CA GLY A 210 -5.17 -13.53 4.61
C GLY A 210 -5.75 -13.85 3.23
N ASP A 211 -7.04 -14.21 3.18
CA ASP A 211 -7.73 -14.57 1.93
C ASP A 211 -8.25 -13.35 1.13
N ARG A 212 -7.95 -12.13 1.60
CA ARG A 212 -8.46 -10.92 0.95
C ARG A 212 -7.68 -10.64 -0.36
N PRO A 213 -8.36 -10.29 -1.46
CA PRO A 213 -7.72 -10.09 -2.75
C PRO A 213 -7.12 -8.68 -2.89
N VAL A 214 -6.07 -8.54 -3.69
CA VAL A 214 -5.68 -7.22 -4.21
C VAL A 214 -6.57 -6.87 -5.41
N ARG A 215 -7.44 -5.86 -5.25
CA ARG A 215 -8.32 -5.33 -6.31
C ARG A 215 -7.64 -4.27 -7.18
N GLY A 216 -6.67 -3.56 -6.61
CA GLY A 216 -5.88 -2.54 -7.28
C GLY A 216 -4.90 -1.88 -6.31
N PHE A 217 -4.00 -1.07 -6.84
CA PHE A 217 -3.07 -0.31 -6.01
C PHE A 217 -2.71 1.03 -6.66
N PHE A 218 -2.23 1.96 -5.85
CA PHE A 218 -1.80 3.27 -6.30
C PHE A 218 -0.54 3.74 -5.58
N ARG A 219 0.19 4.66 -6.22
CA ARG A 219 1.31 5.35 -5.59
C ARG A 219 0.78 6.25 -4.47
N ALA A 220 1.15 5.96 -3.24
CA ALA A 220 0.94 6.89 -2.14
C ALA A 220 1.96 8.03 -2.22
N GLY A 221 1.57 9.24 -1.82
CA GLY A 221 2.54 10.32 -1.64
C GLY A 221 3.54 9.93 -0.56
N TYR A 222 4.72 10.54 -0.54
CA TYR A 222 5.67 10.33 0.55
C TYR A 222 6.39 11.63 0.82
N ARG A 223 6.60 11.91 2.11
CA ARG A 223 7.43 13.00 2.60
C ARG A 223 8.30 12.44 3.73
N PRO A 224 9.64 12.57 3.65
CA PRO A 224 10.52 12.13 4.71
C PRO A 224 10.21 12.80 6.03
N ARG A 225 10.37 12.05 7.13
CA ARG A 225 10.39 12.57 8.50
C ARG A 225 11.70 12.21 9.16
N ARG A 226 12.14 13.06 10.09
CA ARG A 226 13.28 12.73 10.96
C ARG A 226 12.89 11.54 11.84
N ILE A 227 13.72 10.50 11.85
CA ILE A 227 13.56 9.35 12.74
C ILE A 227 13.68 9.78 14.21
N PRO A 228 12.99 9.11 15.15
CA PRO A 228 13.16 9.37 16.57
C PRO A 228 14.59 9.01 16.99
N THR A 229 15.19 9.86 17.83
CA THR A 229 16.45 9.59 18.53
C THR A 229 16.23 8.66 19.71
#